data_AF-A0A453LA27-F1
#
_entry.id   AF-A0A453LA27-F1
#
_cell.length_a   1.000
_cell.length_b   1.000
_cell.length_c   1.000
_cell.angle_alpha   90.00
_cell.angle_beta   90.00
_cell.angle_gamma   90.00
#
_symmetry.space_group_name_H-M   'P 1'
#
loop_
_entity.id
_entity.type
_entity.pdbx_description
1 polymer ?
#
loop_
_entity_poly.entity_id
_entity_poly.type
_entity_poly.pdbx_seq_one_letter_code
_entity_poly.pdbx_strand_id
1 'polypeptide(L)' 'MDEEEVHIAIGKNFRKEKANILWAAANFPRATIVLIHVHWPSKWMPFSKFFQPSIFHAL' A
#
# COMPACT_ATOMS: atom_id res chain seq x y z
N MET A 1 -22.74 -9.88 -6.40
CA MET A 1 -21.96 -10.32 -5.23
C MET A 1 -20.72 -9.48 -5.25
N ASP A 2 -20.55 -8.61 -4.25
CA ASP A 2 -19.35 -7.79 -4.17
C ASP A 2 -18.16 -8.73 -3.94
N GLU A 3 -17.27 -8.84 -4.92
CA GLU A 3 -16.03 -9.61 -4.78
C GLU A 3 -15.16 -8.91 -3.73
N GLU A 4 -14.78 -9.63 -2.68
CA GLU A 4 -13.94 -9.08 -1.62
C GLU A 4 -12.55 -8.74 -2.22
N GLU A 5 -12.10 -7.50 -2.07
CA GLU A 5 -10.79 -7.05 -2.58
C GLU A 5 -9.83 -6.75 -1.42
N VAL A 6 -8.65 -7.37 -1.46
CA VAL A 6 -7.60 -7.19 -0.45
C VAL A 6 -6.43 -6.45 -1.06
N HIS A 7 -6.23 -5.22 -0.62
CA HIS A 7 -5.14 -4.35 -1.08
C HIS A 7 -3.88 -4.53 -0.22
N ILE A 8 -2.77 -4.89 -0.84
CA ILE A 8 -1.48 -5.11 -0.15
C ILE A 8 -0.44 -4.14 -0.72
N ALA A 9 0.05 -3.23 0.13
CA ALA A 9 1.18 -2.38 -0.23
C ALA A 9 2.47 -3.20 -0.25
N ILE A 10 3.20 -3.09 -1.37
CA ILE A 10 4.49 -3.72 -1.61
C ILE A 10 5.52 -2.67 -1.98
N GLY A 11 6.76 -2.92 -1.56
CA GLY A 11 7.92 -2.07 -1.75
C GLY A 11 9.04 -2.87 -2.43
N LYS A 12 10.29 -2.50 -2.14
CA LYS A 12 11.46 -3.14 -2.75
C LYS A 12 11.96 -4.36 -1.99
N ASN A 13 11.46 -4.63 -0.78
CA ASN A 13 11.99 -5.70 0.06
C ASN A 13 11.12 -6.95 -0.03
N PHE A 14 11.30 -7.68 -1.14
CA PHE A 14 10.55 -8.88 -1.45
C PHE A 14 10.55 -9.94 -0.32
N ARG A 15 11.65 -10.09 0.44
CA ARG A 15 11.72 -11.09 1.52
C ARG A 15 10.73 -10.81 2.65
N LYS A 16 10.56 -9.54 3.03
CA LYS A 16 9.59 -9.15 4.06
C LYS A 16 8.16 -9.20 3.51
N GLU A 17 7.99 -8.79 2.27
CA GLU A 17 6.68 -8.63 1.65
C GLU A 17 6.05 -9.96 1.23
N LYS A 18 6.86 -10.97 0.90
CA LYS A 18 6.39 -12.33 0.59
C LYS A 18 5.55 -12.92 1.73
N ALA A 19 5.91 -12.68 2.99
CA ALA A 19 5.15 -13.18 4.13
C ALA A 19 3.74 -12.57 4.19
N ASN A 20 3.60 -11.27 3.88
CA ASN A 20 2.32 -10.58 3.88
C ASN A 20 1.41 -11.06 2.75
N ILE A 21 1.98 -11.31 1.57
CA ILE A 21 1.25 -11.88 0.43
C ILE A 21 0.74 -13.29 0.76
N LEU A 22 1.61 -14.14 1.32
CA LEU A 22 1.24 -15.50 1.72
C LEU A 22 0.17 -15.51 2.82
N TRP A 23 0.27 -14.60 3.79
CA TRP A 23 -0.74 -14.43 4.82
C TRP A 23 -2.09 -14.01 4.22
N ALA A 24 -2.11 -13.04 3.31
CA ALA A 24 -3.35 -12.62 2.68
C ALA A 24 -3.99 -13.73 1.84
N ALA A 25 -3.19 -14.47 1.05
CA ALA A 25 -3.68 -15.61 0.28
C ALA A 25 -4.29 -16.71 1.16
N ALA A 26 -3.75 -16.93 2.37
CA ALA A 26 -4.27 -17.93 3.30
C ALA A 26 -5.57 -17.49 4.01
N ASN A 27 -5.70 -16.20 4.33
CA ASN A 27 -6.85 -15.69 5.10
C ASN A 27 -8.03 -15.25 4.22
N PHE A 28 -7.77 -14.92 2.95
CA PHE A 28 -8.78 -14.43 2.02
C PHE A 28 -8.80 -15.27 0.72
N PRO A 29 -9.13 -16.57 0.80
CA PRO A 29 -9.01 -17.50 -0.33
C PRO A 29 -9.98 -17.22 -1.49
N ARG A 30 -11.00 -16.38 -1.28
CA ARG A 30 -12.01 -15.99 -2.28
C ARG A 30 -11.90 -14.52 -2.69
N ALA A 31 -10.93 -13.80 -2.13
CA ALA A 31 -10.75 -12.39 -2.40
C ALA A 31 -9.80 -12.18 -3.58
N THR A 32 -10.05 -11.12 -4.33
CA THR A 32 -9.11 -10.60 -5.32
C THR A 32 -8.00 -9.86 -4.57
N ILE A 33 -6.77 -10.35 -4.69
CA ILE A 33 -5.61 -9.72 -4.06
C ILE A 33 -5.02 -8.68 -5.02
N VAL A 34 -5.02 -7.42 -4.60
CA VAL A 34 -4.48 -6.29 -5.35
C VAL A 34 -3.14 -5.85 -4.74
N LEU A 35 -2.07 -5.98 -5.52
CA LEU A 35 -0.73 -5.58 -5.08
C LEU A 35 -0.43 -4.13 -5.51
N ILE A 36 -0.22 -3.25 -4.54
CA ILE A 36 0.06 -1.82 -4.76
C ILE A 36 1.54 -1.54 -4.53
N HIS A 37 2.29 -1.31 -5.60
CA HIS A 37 3.67 -0.85 -5.48
C HIS A 37 3.76 0.66 -5.71
N VAL A 38 3.97 1.42 -4.63
CA VAL A 38 4.11 2.88 -4.72
C VAL A 38 5.52 3.23 -5.18
N HIS A 39 5.64 3.67 -6.42
CA HIS A 39 6.87 4.28 -6.90
C HIS A 39 6.98 5.71 -6.35
N TRP A 40 7.99 5.96 -5.50
CA TRP A 40 8.36 7.32 -5.15
C TRP A 40 9.39 7.87 -6.16
N PRO A 41 9.04 8.89 -6.97
CA PRO A 41 9.99 9.51 -7.87
C PRO A 41 11.09 10.22 -7.06
N SER A 42 12.33 9.77 -7.25
CA SER A 42 13.49 10.15 -6.42
C SER A 42 13.88 11.64 -6.48
N LYS A 43 13.36 12.46 -7.40
CA LYS A 43 13.99 13.77 -7.68
C LYS A 43 13.09 14.97 -7.94
N TRP A 44 11.79 14.85 -8.18
CA TRP A 44 11.01 16.00 -8.68
C TRP A 44 9.61 16.10 -8.07
N MET A 45 9.53 16.69 -6.87
CA MET A 45 8.42 17.58 -6.47
C MET A 45 8.91 18.48 -5.32
N PRO A 46 8.87 19.82 -5.44
CA PRO A 46 9.08 20.70 -4.31
C PRO A 46 7.90 20.56 -3.35
N PHE A 47 8.10 19.83 -2.25
CA PHE A 47 7.12 19.60 -1.18
C PHE A 47 6.65 20.87 -0.45
N SER A 48 7.18 22.04 -0.79
CA SER A 48 6.89 23.32 -0.14
C SER A 48 5.56 23.97 -0.52
N LYS A 49 4.78 23.42 -1.47
CA LYS A 49 3.55 24.08 -1.94
C LYS A 49 2.22 23.40 -1.58
N PHE A 50 2.21 22.18 -1.03
CA PHE A 50 0.94 21.45 -0.82
C PHE A 50 0.70 20.86 0.58
N PHE A 51 1.67 20.87 1.50
CA PHE A 51 1.40 20.46 2.88
C PHE A 51 1.10 21.67 3.76
N GLN A 52 -0.17 22.03 3.87
CA GLN A 52 -0.65 22.69 5.09
C GLN A 52 -0.59 21.65 6.24
N PRO A 53 0.09 21.93 7.36
CA PRO A 53 0.24 20.97 8.47
C PRO A 53 -1.05 20.65 9.23
N SER A 54 -2.19 21.22 8.84
CA SER A 54 -3.44 21.17 9.61
C SER A 54 -4.14 19.81 9.62
N ILE A 55 -3.74 18.85 8.78
CA ILE A 55 -4.44 17.56 8.66
C ILE A 55 -3.86 16.45 9.57
N PHE A 56 -2.67 16.62 10.16
CA PHE A 56 -2.04 15.54 10.96
C PHE A 56 -2.28 15.60 12.47
N HIS A 57 -3.09 16.53 12.99
CA HIS A 57 -3.38 16.58 14.44
C HIS A 57 -4.62 15.79 14.89
N ALA A 58 -5.18 14.92 14.04
CA ALA A 58 -6.31 14.08 14.43
C ALA A 58 -6.19 12.66 13.87
N LEU A 59 -5.17 11.91 14.31
CA LEU A 59 -5.19 10.45 14.43
C LEU A 59 -4.27 10.01 15.57
#